data_AF-A0A947YPH2-F1
#
_entry.id   AF-A0A947YPH2-F1
#
_cell.length_a   1.000
_cell.length_b   1.000
_cell.length_c   1.000
_cell.angle_alpha   90.00
_cell.angle_beta   90.00
_cell.angle_gamma   90.00
#
_symmetry.space_group_name_H-M   'P 1'
#
loop_
_entity.id
_entity.type
_entity.pdbx_description
1 polymer ?
#
loop_
_entity_poly.entity_id
_entity_poly.type
_entity_poly.pdbx_seq_one_letter_code
_entity_poly.pdbx_strand_id
1 'polypeptide(L)'
;MNRIERLIRETQRNRGNVGEEIARQALDLMQDRGQIISHWPTSWDEDHYDHCDEHVIGSDGTEYRLGISSSETNRREDKTKYPDIFHLVVLPGESPEEIVPKVIDLLK
;
A
#
# COMPACT_ATOMS: atom_id res chain seq x y z
N MET A 1 -9.43 -5.11 -28.88
CA MET A 1 -9.61 -4.44 -27.58
C MET A 1 -10.53 -3.24 -27.79
N ASN A 2 -11.67 -3.23 -27.11
CA ASN A 2 -12.73 -2.23 -27.23
C ASN A 2 -12.36 -0.94 -26.44
N ARG A 3 -12.75 0.25 -26.93
CA ARG A 3 -12.58 1.56 -26.27
C ARG A 3 -13.05 1.56 -24.80
N ILE A 4 -14.12 0.84 -24.48
CA ILE A 4 -14.68 0.68 -23.13
C ILE A 4 -13.72 -0.11 -22.23
N GLU A 5 -13.15 -1.22 -22.72
CA GLU A 5 -12.18 -2.02 -21.97
C GLU A 5 -10.91 -1.22 -21.66
N ARG A 6 -10.48 -0.37 -22.60
CA ARG A 6 -9.33 0.52 -22.41
C ARG A 6 -9.60 1.54 -21.29
N LEU A 7 -10.77 2.18 -21.33
CA LEU A 7 -11.19 3.15 -20.30
C LEU A 7 -11.32 2.53 -18.91
N ILE A 8 -11.84 1.30 -18.82
CA ILE A 8 -11.94 0.57 -17.54
C ILE A 8 -10.53 0.30 -16.99
N ARG A 9 -9.61 -0.21 -17.82
CA ARG A 9 -8.22 -0.45 -17.40
C ARG A 9 -7.48 0.83 -16.99
N GLU A 10 -7.65 1.92 -17.73
CA GLU A 10 -7.08 3.24 -17.40
C GLU A 10 -7.62 3.75 -16.05
N THR A 11 -8.91 3.59 -15.80
CA THR A 11 -9.54 3.99 -14.53
C THR A 11 -9.06 3.13 -13.36
N GLN A 12 -8.92 1.82 -13.56
CA GLN A 12 -8.41 0.91 -12.53
C GLN A 12 -6.95 1.21 -12.18
N ARG A 13 -6.09 1.43 -13.18
CA ARG A 13 -4.69 1.83 -12.95
C ARG A 13 -4.58 3.16 -12.22
N ASN A 14 -5.36 4.16 -12.62
CA ASN A 14 -5.37 5.44 -11.92
C ASN A 14 -5.80 5.30 -10.45
N ARG A 15 -6.73 4.38 -10.13
CA ARG A 15 -7.12 4.13 -8.74
C ARG A 15 -6.02 3.47 -7.93
N GLY A 16 -5.30 2.50 -8.50
CA GLY A 16 -4.16 1.86 -7.84
C GLY A 16 -3.08 2.89 -7.50
N ASN A 17 -2.63 3.64 -8.51
CA ASN A 17 -1.60 4.67 -8.35
C ASN A 17 -1.98 5.74 -7.31
N VAL A 18 -3.25 6.16 -7.29
CA VAL A 18 -3.73 7.14 -6.28
C VAL A 18 -3.72 6.53 -4.88
N GLY A 19 -4.10 5.26 -4.74
CA GLY A 19 -4.05 4.58 -3.45
C GLY A 19 -2.62 4.45 -2.90
N GLU A 20 -1.68 4.06 -3.76
CA GLU A 20 -0.24 4.01 -3.43
C GLU A 20 0.30 5.38 -3.00
N GLU A 21 -0.03 6.43 -3.76
CA GLU A 21 0.41 7.80 -3.44
C GLU A 21 -0.10 8.25 -2.07
N ILE A 22 -1.38 8.00 -1.75
CA ILE A 22 -1.95 8.34 -0.44
C ILE A 22 -1.27 7.53 0.68
N ALA A 23 -0.99 6.24 0.46
CA ALA A 23 -0.28 5.42 1.43
C ALA A 23 1.15 5.94 1.68
N ARG A 24 1.89 6.31 0.62
CA ARG A 24 3.22 6.90 0.75
C ARG A 24 3.20 8.20 1.52
N GLN A 25 2.27 9.10 1.22
CA GLN A 25 2.09 10.34 1.98
C GLN A 25 1.77 10.08 3.46
N ALA A 26 1.02 9.01 3.77
CA ALA A 26 0.76 8.63 5.15
C ALA A 26 2.03 8.13 5.86
N LEU A 27 2.87 7.37 5.15
CA LEU A 27 4.16 6.91 5.67
C LEU A 27 5.14 8.08 5.87
N ASP A 28 5.18 9.04 4.94
CA ASP A 28 5.96 10.28 5.09
C ASP A 28 5.55 11.02 6.38
N LEU A 29 4.24 11.19 6.61
CA LEU A 29 3.71 11.79 7.83
C LEU A 29 4.11 11.01 9.09
N MET A 30 4.15 9.68 9.03
CA MET A 30 4.57 8.83 10.15
C MET A 30 6.07 8.95 10.41
N GLN A 31 6.89 9.04 9.36
CA GLN A 31 8.33 9.23 9.46
C GLN A 31 8.66 10.60 10.07
N ASP A 32 8.01 11.68 9.60
CA ASP A 32 8.17 13.04 10.13
C ASP A 32 7.79 13.14 11.62
N ARG A 33 6.85 12.31 12.06
CA ARG A 33 6.41 12.21 13.47
C ARG A 33 7.26 11.26 14.31
N GLY A 34 8.25 10.59 13.73
CA GLY A 34 9.08 9.59 14.41
C GLY A 34 8.34 8.32 14.81
N GLN A 35 7.22 8.00 14.16
CA GLN A 35 6.44 6.77 14.41
C GLN A 35 7.05 5.56 13.70
N ILE A 36 7.72 5.81 12.57
CA ILE A 36 8.58 4.87 11.84
C ILE A 36 9.95 5.53 11.63
N ILE A 37 10.96 4.72 11.34
CA ILE A 37 12.32 5.19 11.07
C ILE A 37 12.46 5.63 9.60
N SER A 38 11.97 4.80 8.67
CA SER A 38 12.11 5.04 7.24
C SER A 38 11.09 4.23 6.44
N HIS A 39 10.78 4.67 5.23
CA HIS A 39 10.15 3.82 4.21
C HIS A 39 10.75 4.07 2.82
N TRP A 40 10.59 3.12 1.90
CA TRP A 40 10.95 3.28 0.48
C TRP A 40 10.15 2.34 -0.43
N PRO A 41 9.89 2.74 -1.69
CA PRO A 41 9.18 1.91 -2.65
C PRO A 41 10.07 0.74 -3.10
N THR A 42 9.42 -0.38 -3.41
CA THR A 42 10.07 -1.58 -3.96
C THR A 42 10.44 -1.42 -5.44
N SER A 43 11.22 -2.39 -5.94
CA SER A 43 11.45 -2.54 -7.38
C SER A 43 10.16 -3.01 -8.10
N TRP A 44 10.09 -2.74 -9.41
CA TRP A 44 8.96 -3.20 -10.23
C TRP A 44 8.76 -4.73 -10.19
N ASP A 45 9.86 -5.49 -10.10
CA ASP A 45 9.79 -6.96 -10.00
C ASP A 45 9.15 -7.40 -8.67
N GLU A 46 9.53 -6.77 -7.55
CA GLU A 46 8.96 -7.08 -6.22
C GLU A 46 7.49 -6.69 -6.10
N ASP A 47 7.10 -5.54 -6.65
CA ASP A 47 5.68 -5.16 -6.77
C ASP A 47 4.92 -6.20 -7.61
N HIS A 48 5.42 -6.48 -8.82
CA HIS A 48 4.68 -7.31 -9.77
C HIS A 48 4.56 -8.78 -9.38
N TYR A 49 5.59 -9.34 -8.74
CA TYR A 49 5.66 -10.78 -8.42
C TYR A 49 5.41 -11.10 -6.95
N ASP A 50 5.81 -10.21 -6.03
CA ASP A 50 5.69 -10.45 -4.60
C ASP A 50 4.57 -9.63 -3.95
N HIS A 51 3.88 -8.76 -4.71
CA HIS A 51 2.84 -7.84 -4.20
C HIS A 51 3.33 -7.01 -3.01
N CYS A 52 4.60 -6.62 -3.07
CA CYS A 52 5.22 -5.73 -2.10
C CYS A 52 5.41 -4.38 -2.78
N ASP A 53 4.69 -3.37 -2.34
CA ASP A 53 4.73 -2.00 -2.89
C ASP A 53 5.73 -1.11 -2.13
N GLU A 54 5.95 -1.38 -0.85
CA GLU A 54 6.74 -0.52 0.04
C GLU A 54 7.43 -1.33 1.16
N HIS A 55 8.67 -0.97 1.49
CA HIS A 55 9.34 -1.40 2.71
C HIS A 55 9.24 -0.32 3.78
N VAL A 56 9.01 -0.74 5.02
CA VAL A 56 8.91 0.16 6.17
C VAL A 56 9.76 -0.35 7.32
N ILE A 57 10.58 0.52 7.90
CA ILE A 57 11.31 0.24 9.14
C ILE A 57 10.53 0.87 10.30
N GLY A 58 9.98 0.01 11.16
CA GLY A 58 9.27 0.42 12.38
C GLY A 58 10.18 1.15 13.36
N SER A 59 9.57 1.84 14.33
CA SER A 59 10.31 2.55 15.39
C SER A 59 11.12 1.63 16.32
N ASP A 60 10.84 0.34 16.32
CA ASP A 60 11.59 -0.72 16.99
C ASP A 60 12.75 -1.29 16.16
N GLY A 61 12.90 -0.85 14.91
CA GLY A 61 13.89 -1.36 13.96
C GLY A 61 13.44 -2.60 13.19
N THR A 62 12.22 -3.08 13.39
CA THR A 62 11.66 -4.21 12.62
C THR A 62 11.35 -3.75 11.19
N GLU A 63 11.69 -4.59 10.21
CA GLU A 63 11.36 -4.36 8.81
C GLU A 63 10.02 -5.02 8.45
N TYR A 64 9.15 -4.24 7.83
CA TYR A 64 7.82 -4.64 7.38
C TYR A 64 7.71 -4.49 5.88
N ARG A 65 7.16 -5.51 5.22
CA ARG A 65 6.82 -5.49 3.79
C ARG A 65 5.34 -5.18 3.64
N LEU A 66 5.01 -4.12 2.90
CA LEU A 66 3.63 -3.65 2.72
C LEU A 66 3.18 -3.84 1.28
N GLY A 67 1.99 -4.43 1.14
CA GLY A 67 1.23 -4.46 -0.10
C GLY A 67 0.05 -3.49 -0.01
N ILE A 68 -0.18 -2.68 -1.04
CA ILE A 68 -1.19 -1.62 -1.08
C ILE A 68 -2.33 -2.05 -2.00
N SER A 69 -3.50 -2.27 -1.40
CA SER A 69 -4.69 -2.73 -2.08
C SER A 69 -5.74 -1.64 -2.18
N SER A 70 -6.39 -1.52 -3.34
CA SER A 70 -7.51 -0.59 -3.54
C SER A 70 -8.88 -1.19 -3.13
N SER A 71 -8.92 -2.39 -2.55
CA SER A 71 -10.15 -3.03 -2.08
C SER A 71 -9.92 -4.14 -1.05
N GLU A 72 -10.91 -4.38 -0.20
CA GLU A 72 -10.92 -5.47 0.78
C GLU A 72 -10.97 -6.87 0.14
N THR A 73 -11.58 -6.99 -1.05
CA THR A 73 -11.62 -8.27 -1.77
C THR A 73 -10.21 -8.69 -2.18
N ASN A 74 -9.45 -7.78 -2.81
CA ASN A 74 -8.07 -8.04 -3.21
C ASN A 74 -7.20 -8.40 -2.01
N ARG A 75 -7.30 -7.62 -0.92
CA ARG A 75 -6.58 -7.91 0.33
C ARG A 75 -6.81 -9.32 0.85
N ARG A 76 -8.04 -9.86 0.80
CA ARG A 76 -8.31 -11.23 1.27
C ARG A 76 -7.62 -12.28 0.40
N GLU A 77 -7.64 -12.08 -0.91
CA GLU A 77 -6.99 -12.98 -1.86
C GLU A 77 -5.46 -12.91 -1.70
N ASP A 78 -4.92 -11.70 -1.60
CA ASP A 78 -3.47 -11.46 -1.50
C ASP A 78 -2.92 -11.92 -0.16
N LYS A 79 -3.64 -11.73 0.94
CA LYS A 79 -3.25 -12.30 2.26
C LYS A 79 -3.13 -13.83 2.24
N THR A 80 -3.89 -14.51 1.37
CA THR A 80 -3.80 -15.96 1.24
C THR A 80 -2.57 -16.39 0.43
N LYS A 81 -2.20 -15.59 -0.58
CA LYS A 81 -1.06 -15.88 -1.47
C LYS A 81 0.28 -15.41 -0.91
N TYR A 82 0.27 -14.29 -0.20
CA TYR A 82 1.43 -13.57 0.33
C TYR A 82 1.21 -13.30 1.84
N PRO A 83 1.27 -14.35 2.68
CA PRO A 83 0.98 -14.24 4.11
C PRO A 83 2.03 -13.42 4.88
N ASP A 84 3.23 -13.31 4.34
CA ASP A 84 4.35 -12.57 4.94
C ASP A 84 4.32 -11.06 4.62
N ILE A 85 3.35 -10.62 3.80
CA ILE A 85 3.15 -9.23 3.42
C ILE A 85 1.99 -8.63 4.20
N PHE A 86 2.19 -7.43 4.72
CA PHE A 86 1.16 -6.65 5.39
C PHE A 86 0.32 -5.92 4.35
N HIS A 87 -0.97 -6.28 4.24
CA HIS A 87 -1.85 -5.74 3.20
C HIS A 87 -2.65 -4.54 3.72
N LEU A 88 -2.21 -3.34 3.34
CA LEU A 88 -2.87 -2.06 3.60
C LEU A 88 -3.96 -1.80 2.56
N VAL A 89 -5.18 -1.47 3.00
CA VAL A 89 -6.26 -1.08 2.08
C VAL A 89 -6.47 0.43 2.10
N VAL A 90 -6.33 1.04 0.93
CA VAL A 90 -6.64 2.45 0.68
C VAL A 90 -7.88 2.53 -0.22
N LEU A 91 -8.98 3.01 0.34
CA LEU A 91 -10.24 3.17 -0.36
C LEU A 91 -10.29 4.54 -1.06
N PRO A 92 -11.07 4.66 -2.16
CA PRO A 92 -11.22 5.94 -2.85
C PRO A 92 -11.75 7.04 -1.93
N GLY A 93 -11.05 8.17 -1.88
CA GLY A 93 -11.43 9.35 -1.11
C GLY A 93 -10.83 9.43 0.30
N GLU A 94 -10.08 8.41 0.73
CA GLU A 94 -9.34 8.49 1.98
C GLU A 94 -8.16 9.46 1.88
N SER A 95 -7.92 10.17 2.97
CA SER A 95 -6.78 11.07 3.15
C SER A 95 -5.58 10.35 3.78
N PRO A 96 -4.34 10.86 3.61
CA PRO A 96 -3.17 10.31 4.28
C PRO A 96 -3.35 10.17 5.80
N GLU A 97 -3.99 11.15 6.44
CA GLU A 97 -4.25 11.15 7.89
C GLU A 97 -5.20 10.02 8.33
N GLU A 98 -6.13 9.62 7.47
CA GLU A 98 -7.00 8.46 7.72
C GLU A 98 -6.27 7.13 7.52
N ILE A 99 -5.20 7.11 6.72
CA ILE A 99 -4.37 5.92 6.49
C ILE A 99 -3.38 5.68 7.63
N VAL A 100 -2.82 6.73 8.25
CA VAL A 100 -1.90 6.61 9.40
C VAL A 100 -2.39 5.61 10.48
N PRO A 101 -3.60 5.72 11.05
CA PRO A 101 -4.05 4.77 12.07
C PRO A 101 -4.17 3.34 11.54
N LYS A 102 -4.47 3.14 10.25
CA LYS A 102 -4.52 1.80 9.64
C LYS A 102 -3.13 1.17 9.55
N VAL A 103 -2.12 1.95 9.18
CA VAL A 103 -0.72 1.49 9.16
C VAL A 103 -0.29 1.14 10.58
N ILE A 104 -0.58 1.99 11.56
CA ILE A 104 -0.26 1.71 12.96
C ILE A 104 -0.89 0.39 13.44
N ASP A 105 -2.15 0.13 13.12
CA ASP A 105 -2.81 -1.12 13.50
C ASP A 105 -2.28 -2.34 12.73
N LEU A 106 -1.72 -2.12 11.55
CA LEU A 106 -1.17 -3.17 10.71
C LEU A 106 0.23 -3.61 11.16
N LEU A 107 1.03 -2.70 11.71
CA LEU A 107 2.42 -2.97 12.15
C LEU A 107 2.55 -3.45 13.62
N LYS A 108 1.44 -3.57 14.36
CA LYS A 108 1.39 -4.09 15.74
C LYS A 108 1.42 -5.61 15.79
#